data_AF-A0A5M4B792-F1
#
_entry.id   AF-A0A5M4B792-F1
#
_cell.length_a   1.000
_cell.length_b   1.000
_cell.length_c   1.000
_cell.angle_alpha   90.00
_cell.angle_beta   90.00
_cell.angle_gamma   90.00
#
_symmetry.space_group_name_H-M   'P 1'
#
loop_
_entity.id
_entity.type
_entity.pdbx_description
1 polymer ?
#
loop_
_entity_poly.entity_id
_entity_poly.type
_entity_poly.pdbx_seq_one_letter_code
_entity_poly.pdbx_strand_id
1 'polypeptide(L)'
;MACQKEENPQSEETDIPQTSVFATDDGAIALNGTKMENFKQLLEKTDLKYISTPYEPHLTASQIREIKKITDDLTVQGDASKTFKNIFDWVHKNIRYNLSDNEPYAVFRNRVAVCQGYANLLKVMLETQNIPAIVVYGNLKDPNARGANDTSLGHAWNYVLINGKWMVSDPTNNRNFKADEFKTYAHLEPMYLNTHLFEDDNFAYAYNEGRLSIRKVKKGNEKLIVPFSVMGFRITAFNPDQELPNTIKEIYIGKNITSLGKNIVGLKAYAGNIEKVLIDTQNPQLEEYKGVVYQKGESLPYLIPNKLQKMELKGIEKVGKNTIFGHNSLTEIIFSKETKLIESYAVESCPNLKQVHVHKDTEIKENAFYGCSPNLKIIKF
;
A
#
# COMPACT_ATOMS: atom_id res chain seq x y z
N MET A 1 -1.71 -47.63 -60.57
CA MET A 1 -1.69 -47.65 -59.10
C MET A 1 -1.15 -46.32 -58.62
N ALA A 2 -2.05 -45.39 -58.29
CA ALA A 2 -1.71 -44.09 -57.73
C ALA A 2 -2.33 -44.03 -56.34
N CYS A 3 -1.51 -43.95 -55.29
CA CYS A 3 -1.97 -43.75 -53.91
C CYS A 3 -2.28 -42.28 -53.70
N GLN A 4 -3.55 -41.99 -53.41
CA GLN A 4 -4.01 -40.73 -52.86
C GLN A 4 -3.48 -40.59 -51.42
N LYS A 5 -2.91 -39.43 -51.10
CA LYS A 5 -2.72 -38.98 -49.72
C LYS A 5 -3.90 -38.09 -49.37
N GLU A 6 -4.68 -38.49 -48.37
CA GLU A 6 -5.72 -37.67 -47.75
C GLU A 6 -5.06 -36.57 -46.93
N GLU A 7 -5.33 -35.31 -47.29
CA GLU A 7 -5.05 -34.14 -46.45
C GLU A 7 -6.20 -33.98 -45.45
N ASN A 8 -5.86 -34.02 -44.17
CA ASN A 8 -6.79 -33.79 -43.06
C ASN A 8 -6.93 -32.26 -42.88
N PRO A 9 -8.13 -31.66 -42.99
CA PRO A 9 -8.27 -30.22 -42.83
C PRO A 9 -8.07 -29.83 -41.36
N GLN A 10 -7.05 -29.00 -41.11
CA GLN A 10 -6.89 -28.28 -39.85
C GLN A 10 -8.14 -27.45 -39.59
N SER A 11 -8.83 -27.75 -38.49
CA SER A 11 -9.86 -26.88 -37.94
C SER A 11 -9.21 -25.58 -37.49
N GLU A 12 -9.48 -24.49 -38.20
CA GLU A 12 -9.28 -23.13 -37.71
C GLU A 12 -10.14 -22.95 -36.45
N GLU A 13 -9.53 -23.07 -35.27
CA GLU A 13 -10.11 -22.52 -34.05
C GLU A 13 -10.15 -20.99 -34.22
N THR A 14 -11.33 -20.50 -34.59
CA THR A 14 -11.65 -19.08 -34.52
C THR A 14 -11.51 -18.63 -33.07
N ASP A 15 -10.44 -17.89 -32.80
CA ASP A 15 -10.13 -17.27 -31.52
C ASP A 15 -11.20 -16.21 -31.21
N ILE A 16 -12.29 -16.66 -30.58
CA ILE A 16 -13.29 -15.76 -29.99
C ILE A 16 -12.55 -15.06 -28.84
N PRO A 17 -12.34 -13.72 -28.87
CA PRO A 17 -11.62 -13.05 -27.81
C PRO A 17 -12.38 -13.25 -26.51
N GLN A 18 -11.84 -14.11 -25.63
CA GLN A 18 -12.34 -14.24 -24.27
C GLN A 18 -12.25 -12.85 -23.65
N THR A 19 -13.41 -12.24 -23.36
CA THR A 19 -13.47 -11.00 -22.59
C THR A 19 -12.76 -11.25 -21.27
N SER A 20 -11.59 -10.63 -21.09
CA SER A 20 -10.79 -10.78 -19.89
C SER A 20 -11.62 -10.45 -18.65
N VAL A 21 -11.55 -11.30 -17.63
CA VAL A 21 -12.20 -11.08 -16.33
C VAL A 21 -11.47 -10.04 -15.46
N PHE A 22 -10.36 -9.51 -15.95
CA PHE A 22 -9.54 -8.49 -15.30
C PHE A 22 -9.81 -7.11 -15.90
N ALA A 23 -9.46 -6.05 -15.15
CA ALA A 23 -9.53 -4.70 -15.68
C ALA A 23 -8.62 -4.55 -16.92
N THR A 24 -9.17 -3.99 -17.99
CA THR A 24 -8.47 -3.76 -19.25
C THR A 24 -7.57 -2.53 -19.17
N ASP A 25 -6.46 -2.57 -19.90
CA ASP A 25 -5.61 -1.40 -20.10
C ASP A 25 -6.39 -0.30 -20.83
N ASP A 26 -6.54 0.85 -20.18
CA ASP A 26 -7.28 2.00 -20.69
C ASP A 26 -6.34 3.12 -21.21
N GLY A 27 -5.04 2.84 -21.33
CA GLY A 27 -4.06 3.82 -21.79
C GLY A 27 -3.69 4.87 -20.73
N ALA A 28 -4.10 4.69 -19.47
CA ALA A 28 -3.74 5.59 -18.39
C ALA A 28 -2.23 5.75 -18.19
N ILE A 29 -1.85 6.95 -17.74
CA ILE A 29 -0.47 7.38 -17.54
C ILE A 29 0.20 6.50 -16.49
N ALA A 30 1.34 5.92 -16.85
CA ALA A 30 2.22 5.23 -15.92
C ALA A 30 3.17 6.24 -15.24
N LEU A 31 3.22 6.23 -13.92
CA LEU A 31 4.07 7.09 -13.10
C LEU A 31 5.51 6.54 -13.06
N ASN A 32 6.31 6.84 -14.09
CA ASN A 32 7.66 6.31 -14.29
C ASN A 32 8.79 7.27 -13.85
N GLY A 33 8.47 8.44 -13.29
CA GLY A 33 9.45 9.40 -12.81
C GLY A 33 10.00 9.06 -11.42
N THR A 34 10.73 10.00 -10.84
CA THR A 34 11.10 9.98 -9.42
C THR A 34 9.85 10.04 -8.53
N LYS A 35 9.97 9.63 -7.27
CA LYS A 35 8.86 9.69 -6.31
C LYS A 35 8.28 11.10 -6.18
N MET A 36 9.11 12.13 -6.24
CA MET A 36 8.68 13.53 -6.18
C MET A 36 7.88 13.95 -7.42
N GLU A 37 8.36 13.59 -8.61
CA GLU A 37 7.68 13.88 -9.89
C GLU A 37 6.34 13.15 -9.97
N ASN A 38 6.32 11.87 -9.63
CA ASN A 38 5.11 11.05 -9.64
C ASN A 38 4.08 11.58 -8.64
N PHE A 39 4.53 11.90 -7.43
CA PHE A 39 3.65 12.44 -6.40
C PHE A 39 3.05 13.79 -6.80
N LYS A 40 3.85 14.71 -7.36
CA LYS A 40 3.36 16.01 -7.81
C LYS A 40 2.31 15.88 -8.93
N GLN A 41 2.52 14.99 -9.91
CA GLN A 41 1.53 14.76 -10.98
C GLN A 41 0.17 14.33 -10.42
N LEU A 42 0.18 13.50 -9.36
CA LEU A 42 -1.05 13.11 -8.68
C LEU A 42 -1.69 14.28 -7.92
N LEU A 43 -0.89 15.08 -7.21
CA LEU A 43 -1.39 16.27 -6.50
C LEU A 43 -2.07 17.27 -7.42
N GLU A 44 -1.56 17.48 -8.64
CA GLU A 44 -2.15 18.40 -9.62
C GLU A 44 -3.55 17.99 -10.09
N LYS A 45 -3.89 16.70 -10.00
CA LYS A 45 -5.21 16.18 -10.34
C LYS A 45 -6.11 15.95 -9.13
N THR A 46 -5.58 16.14 -7.93
CA THR A 46 -6.31 15.88 -6.68
C THR A 46 -7.28 17.01 -6.39
N ASP A 47 -8.55 16.67 -6.21
CA ASP A 47 -9.54 17.61 -5.70
C ASP A 47 -9.19 17.98 -4.26
N LEU A 48 -9.08 19.29 -3.99
CA LEU A 48 -8.67 19.80 -2.69
C LEU A 48 -9.57 19.32 -1.55
N LYS A 49 -10.84 18.95 -1.81
CA LYS A 49 -11.73 18.42 -0.76
C LYS A 49 -11.23 17.12 -0.13
N TYR A 50 -10.49 16.29 -0.87
CA TYR A 50 -9.97 15.00 -0.38
C TYR A 50 -8.70 15.16 0.46
N ILE A 51 -7.99 16.27 0.27
CA ILE A 51 -6.74 16.56 0.96
C ILE A 51 -6.84 17.65 2.02
N SER A 52 -7.91 18.45 1.98
CA SER A 52 -8.27 19.43 3.02
C SER A 52 -9.13 18.81 4.13
N THR A 53 -9.13 17.48 4.23
CA THR A 53 -9.84 16.76 5.29
C THR A 53 -9.29 17.16 6.66
N PRO A 54 -10.16 17.28 7.68
CA PRO A 54 -9.76 17.58 9.05
C PRO A 54 -8.66 16.63 9.51
N TYR A 55 -7.71 17.15 10.29
CA TYR A 55 -6.69 16.32 10.93
C TYR A 55 -7.33 15.17 11.72
N GLU A 56 -6.71 13.99 11.67
CA GLU A 56 -7.11 12.78 12.41
C GLU A 56 -5.96 12.36 13.34
N PRO A 57 -6.20 12.19 14.66
CA PRO A 57 -7.49 12.31 15.35
C PRO A 57 -8.03 13.75 15.39
N HIS A 58 -9.35 13.90 15.28
CA HIS A 58 -10.00 15.20 15.20
C HIS A 58 -9.73 16.14 16.39
N LEU A 59 -9.25 17.34 16.07
CA LEU A 59 -9.24 18.48 16.98
C LEU A 59 -10.65 18.96 17.30
N THR A 60 -10.91 19.29 18.56
CA THR A 60 -12.16 19.95 18.95
C THR A 60 -12.22 21.37 18.38
N ALA A 61 -13.44 21.88 18.16
CA ALA A 61 -13.64 23.26 17.70
C ALA A 61 -12.99 24.30 18.64
N SER A 62 -12.87 24.02 19.95
CA SER A 62 -12.20 24.91 20.89
C SER A 62 -10.69 24.95 20.66
N GLN A 63 -10.06 23.80 20.47
CA GLN A 63 -8.63 23.71 20.17
C GLN A 63 -8.29 24.41 18.86
N ILE A 64 -9.11 24.23 17.82
CA ILE A 64 -8.96 24.94 16.54
C ILE A 64 -9.04 26.45 16.75
N ARG A 65 -9.99 26.95 17.54
CA ARG A 65 -10.10 28.39 17.85
C ARG A 65 -8.87 28.95 18.57
N GLU A 66 -8.30 28.21 19.51
CA GLU A 66 -7.07 28.62 20.22
C GLU A 66 -5.87 28.72 19.28
N ILE A 67 -5.67 27.72 18.41
CA ILE A 67 -4.62 27.74 17.38
C ILE A 67 -4.86 28.91 16.41
N LYS A 68 -6.12 29.09 15.97
CA LYS A 68 -6.49 30.17 15.05
C LYS A 68 -6.16 31.55 15.62
N LYS A 69 -6.37 31.79 16.92
CA LYS A 69 -6.09 33.09 17.55
C LYS A 69 -4.64 33.55 17.32
N ILE A 70 -3.66 32.66 17.50
CA ILE A 70 -2.25 32.98 17.21
C ILE A 70 -2.02 33.12 15.71
N THR A 71 -2.69 32.29 14.91
CA THR A 71 -2.55 32.31 13.46
C THR A 71 -3.09 33.61 12.84
N ASP A 72 -4.14 34.20 13.41
CA ASP A 72 -4.72 35.46 12.98
C ASP A 72 -3.71 36.62 13.13
N ASP A 73 -2.92 36.63 14.21
CA ASP A 73 -1.86 37.63 14.43
C ASP A 73 -0.70 37.50 13.41
N LEU A 74 -0.53 36.32 12.81
CA LEU A 74 0.49 36.03 11.79
C LEU A 74 -0.01 36.31 10.37
N THR A 75 -1.31 36.54 10.20
CA THR A 75 -1.95 36.63 8.89
C THR A 75 -1.77 38.01 8.27
N VAL A 76 -1.47 38.03 6.97
CA VAL A 76 -1.40 39.26 6.16
C VAL A 76 -2.56 39.23 5.18
N GLN A 77 -3.54 40.10 5.41
CA GLN A 77 -4.75 40.17 4.59
C GLN A 77 -4.41 40.34 3.10
N GLY A 78 -4.95 39.46 2.27
CA GLY A 78 -4.74 39.47 0.81
C GLY A 78 -3.39 38.92 0.35
N ASP A 79 -2.50 38.49 1.26
CA ASP A 79 -1.18 37.96 0.91
C ASP A 79 -0.97 36.57 1.53
N ALA A 80 -1.39 35.55 0.79
CA ALA A 80 -1.23 34.15 1.19
C ALA A 80 0.25 33.74 1.32
N SER A 81 1.14 34.31 0.50
CA SER A 81 2.58 34.01 0.54
C SER A 81 3.23 34.51 1.83
N LYS A 82 2.92 35.75 2.23
CA LYS A 82 3.45 36.33 3.48
C LYS A 82 2.79 35.71 4.71
N THR A 83 1.49 35.41 4.65
CA THR A 83 0.78 34.64 5.68
C THR A 83 1.44 33.29 5.91
N PHE A 84 1.64 32.51 4.84
CA PHE A 84 2.36 31.22 4.92
C PHE A 84 3.74 31.38 5.55
N LYS A 85 4.54 32.36 5.08
CA LYS A 85 5.90 32.57 5.59
C LYS A 85 5.90 32.86 7.08
N ASN A 86 5.01 33.74 7.56
CA ASN A 86 4.91 34.08 8.98
C ASN A 86 4.54 32.85 9.83
N ILE A 87 3.58 32.04 9.36
CA ILE A 87 3.17 30.80 10.05
C ILE A 87 4.31 29.78 10.05
N PHE A 88 4.95 29.53 8.91
CA PHE A 88 6.08 28.62 8.78
C PHE A 88 7.24 29.01 9.71
N ASP A 89 7.65 30.28 9.68
CA ASP A 89 8.69 30.81 10.55
C ASP A 89 8.32 30.67 12.03
N TRP A 90 7.05 30.92 12.36
CA TRP A 90 6.55 30.79 13.72
C TRP A 90 6.64 29.33 14.20
N VAL A 91 6.19 28.35 13.40
CA VAL A 91 6.28 26.92 13.75
C VAL A 91 7.74 26.50 13.93
N HIS A 92 8.63 26.86 12.99
CA HIS A 92 10.05 26.50 13.10
C HIS A 92 10.71 27.10 14.36
N LYS A 93 10.44 28.38 14.66
CA LYS A 93 11.09 29.08 15.78
C LYS A 93 10.54 28.71 17.15
N ASN A 94 9.25 28.36 17.23
CA ASN A 94 8.56 28.19 18.52
C ASN A 94 8.42 26.73 18.94
N ILE A 95 8.74 25.77 18.07
CA ILE A 95 8.74 24.36 18.43
C ILE A 95 10.18 23.89 18.60
N ARG A 96 10.45 23.15 19.69
CA ARG A 96 11.75 22.52 19.95
C ARG A 96 11.70 21.05 19.54
N TYR A 97 12.72 20.58 18.83
CA TYR A 97 12.80 19.18 18.44
C TYR A 97 13.11 18.28 19.65
N ASN A 98 12.16 17.42 20.03
CA ASN A 98 12.37 16.35 21.02
C ASN A 98 11.22 15.32 20.95
N LEU A 99 11.47 14.11 21.45
CA LEU A 99 10.45 13.06 21.58
C LEU A 99 9.30 13.54 22.47
N SER A 100 8.10 13.58 21.92
CA SER A 100 6.87 14.04 22.57
C SER A 100 5.65 13.69 21.72
N ASP A 101 4.45 14.04 22.20
CA ASP A 101 3.21 13.93 21.44
C ASP A 101 3.26 14.81 20.18
N ASN A 102 2.85 14.25 19.04
CA ASN A 102 2.85 14.91 17.74
C ASN A 102 1.45 15.33 17.28
N GLU A 103 0.45 15.21 18.16
CA GLU A 103 -0.88 15.78 17.96
C GLU A 103 -0.78 17.33 17.91
N PRO A 104 -1.32 18.00 16.87
CA PRO A 104 -1.16 19.43 16.64
C PRO A 104 -1.45 20.32 17.85
N TYR A 105 -2.50 20.05 18.61
CA TYR A 105 -2.81 20.86 19.79
C TYR A 105 -1.85 20.57 20.96
N ALA A 106 -1.42 19.33 21.15
CA ALA A 106 -0.35 19.02 22.11
C ALA A 106 0.95 19.75 21.74
N VAL A 107 1.35 19.74 20.47
CA VAL A 107 2.53 20.47 19.96
C VAL A 107 2.36 21.97 20.14
N PHE A 108 1.16 22.49 19.86
CA PHE A 108 0.83 23.88 20.13
C PHE A 108 1.01 24.20 21.62
N ARG A 109 0.43 23.45 22.55
CA ARG A 109 0.53 23.77 23.98
C ARG A 109 1.95 23.60 24.54
N ASN A 110 2.61 22.51 24.16
CA ASN A 110 3.86 22.08 24.80
C ASN A 110 5.11 22.62 24.10
N ARG A 111 4.98 23.08 22.84
CA ARG A 111 6.08 23.63 22.04
C ARG A 111 7.24 22.65 21.81
N VAL A 112 6.94 21.35 21.79
CA VAL A 112 7.90 20.27 21.58
C VAL A 112 7.28 19.22 20.65
N ALA A 113 8.05 18.71 19.70
CA ALA A 113 7.63 17.67 18.75
C ALA A 113 8.83 17.01 18.07
N VAL A 114 8.59 15.90 17.36
CA VAL A 114 9.46 15.47 16.25
C VAL A 114 8.88 15.93 14.91
N CYS A 115 9.51 15.57 13.79
CA CYS A 115 9.15 16.06 12.45
C CYS A 115 7.65 15.99 12.13
N GLN A 116 6.99 14.88 12.51
CA GLN A 116 5.55 14.72 12.36
C GLN A 116 4.75 15.83 13.05
N GLY A 117 5.07 16.19 14.28
CA GLY A 117 4.33 17.22 15.01
C GLY A 117 4.52 18.63 14.45
N TYR A 118 5.70 18.95 13.90
CA TYR A 118 5.89 20.21 13.16
C TYR A 118 4.99 20.25 11.92
N ALA A 119 5.00 19.18 11.12
CA ALA A 119 4.22 19.12 9.90
C ALA A 119 2.70 19.16 10.17
N ASN A 120 2.25 18.48 11.23
CA ASN A 120 0.87 18.47 11.67
C ASN A 120 0.40 19.86 12.14
N LEU A 121 1.18 20.52 13.00
CA LEU A 121 0.83 21.87 13.47
C LEU A 121 0.83 22.89 12.33
N LEU A 122 1.81 22.83 11.43
CA LEU A 122 1.85 23.70 10.26
C LEU A 122 0.59 23.54 9.40
N LYS A 123 0.18 22.29 9.09
CA LYS A 123 -1.07 22.03 8.35
C LYS A 123 -2.27 22.68 9.03
N VAL A 124 -2.48 22.43 10.32
CA VAL A 124 -3.65 22.96 11.05
C VAL A 124 -3.65 24.48 11.05
N MET A 125 -2.53 25.13 11.32
CA MET A 125 -2.44 26.60 11.30
C MET A 125 -2.81 27.15 9.91
N LEU A 126 -2.24 26.59 8.83
CA LEU A 126 -2.54 27.02 7.46
C LEU A 126 -4.01 26.82 7.09
N GLU A 127 -4.61 25.69 7.49
CA GLU A 127 -6.02 25.40 7.24
C GLU A 127 -6.96 26.40 7.94
N THR A 128 -6.60 26.92 9.12
CA THR A 128 -7.39 27.99 9.78
C THR A 128 -7.46 29.29 8.97
N GLN A 129 -6.55 29.45 8.00
CA GLN A 129 -6.47 30.59 7.09
C GLN A 129 -6.87 30.24 5.64
N ASN A 130 -7.50 29.08 5.44
CA ASN A 130 -7.89 28.56 4.12
C ASN A 130 -6.72 28.38 3.15
N ILE A 131 -5.52 28.07 3.67
CA ILE A 131 -4.35 27.71 2.85
C ILE A 131 -4.25 26.18 2.84
N PRO A 132 -4.52 25.50 1.71
CA PRO A 132 -4.48 24.04 1.64
C PRO A 132 -3.07 23.51 1.89
N ALA A 133 -2.97 22.51 2.77
CA ALA A 133 -1.71 21.86 3.09
C ALA A 133 -1.94 20.37 3.35
N ILE A 134 -0.99 19.55 2.91
CA ILE A 134 -0.96 18.11 3.20
C ILE A 134 0.27 17.75 4.00
N VAL A 135 0.15 16.73 4.84
CA VAL A 135 1.30 16.11 5.50
C VAL A 135 1.72 14.90 4.68
N VAL A 136 3.00 14.82 4.37
CA VAL A 136 3.61 13.73 3.62
C VAL A 136 4.66 13.07 4.51
N TYR A 137 4.68 11.74 4.49
CA TYR A 137 5.68 10.95 5.18
C TYR A 137 6.57 10.25 4.18
N GLY A 138 7.84 10.10 4.51
CA GLY A 138 8.75 9.34 3.69
C GLY A 138 10.16 9.38 4.21
N ASN A 139 11.11 9.40 3.28
CA ASN A 139 12.52 9.26 3.60
C ASN A 139 13.21 10.61 3.47
N LEU A 140 13.95 10.98 4.51
CA LEU A 140 14.99 11.99 4.45
C LEU A 140 16.30 11.29 4.12
N LYS A 141 16.75 11.42 2.87
CA LYS A 141 18.03 10.90 2.41
C LYS A 141 19.18 11.78 2.89
N ASP A 142 20.23 11.16 3.43
CA ASP A 142 21.48 11.87 3.64
C ASP A 142 22.13 12.10 2.26
N PRO A 143 22.33 13.37 1.84
CA PRO A 143 22.97 13.67 0.56
C PRO A 143 24.42 13.15 0.46
N ASN A 144 25.04 12.75 1.57
CA ASN A 144 26.39 12.19 1.62
C ASN A 144 26.42 10.65 1.72
N ALA A 145 25.28 10.00 1.92
CA ALA A 145 25.24 8.54 2.05
C ALA A 145 25.55 7.86 0.71
N ARG A 146 26.41 6.83 0.76
CA ARG A 146 26.77 5.96 -0.38
C ARG A 146 26.75 4.50 0.05
N GLY A 147 26.23 3.63 -0.82
CA GLY A 147 26.25 2.17 -0.60
C GLY A 147 25.38 1.71 0.57
N ALA A 148 25.80 0.66 1.27
CA ALA A 148 25.04 0.03 2.38
C ALA A 148 24.83 0.92 3.62
N ASN A 149 25.36 2.17 3.62
CA ASN A 149 25.17 3.18 4.65
C ASN A 149 24.06 4.19 4.29
N ASP A 150 23.16 3.87 3.35
CA ASP A 150 21.95 4.66 3.09
C ASP A 150 21.01 4.60 4.32
N THR A 151 21.32 5.41 5.33
CA THR A 151 20.52 5.56 6.54
C THR A 151 19.42 6.59 6.29
N SER A 152 18.51 6.26 5.37
CA SER A 152 17.31 7.07 5.18
C SER A 152 16.51 7.11 6.48
N LEU A 153 16.36 8.31 7.05
CA LEU A 153 15.57 8.52 8.27
C LEU A 153 14.10 8.73 7.87
N GLY A 154 13.17 8.13 8.62
CA GLY A 154 11.76 8.47 8.49
C GLY A 154 11.55 9.97 8.78
N HIS A 155 10.85 10.67 7.89
CA HIS A 155 10.63 12.11 8.00
C HIS A 155 9.22 12.50 7.56
N ALA A 156 8.77 13.65 8.05
CA ALA A 156 7.47 14.22 7.72
C ALA A 156 7.62 15.70 7.39
N TRP A 157 6.95 16.13 6.32
CA TRP A 157 6.96 17.52 5.83
C TRP A 157 5.62 17.82 5.16
N ASN A 158 5.46 19.03 4.62
CA ASN A 158 4.22 19.44 3.99
C ASN A 158 4.38 19.72 2.50
N TYR A 159 3.28 19.51 1.75
CA TYR A 159 3.07 20.25 0.51
C TYR A 159 1.99 21.29 0.76
N VAL A 160 2.22 22.53 0.35
CA VAL A 160 1.34 23.68 0.63
C VAL A 160 0.98 24.37 -0.68
N LEU A 161 -0.31 24.62 -0.92
CA LEU A 161 -0.78 25.30 -2.12
C LEU A 161 -0.88 26.80 -1.87
N ILE A 162 -0.02 27.58 -2.52
CA ILE A 162 0.04 29.04 -2.37
C ILE A 162 -0.12 29.68 -3.75
N ASN A 163 -1.15 30.52 -3.91
CA ASN A 163 -1.44 31.21 -5.18
C ASN A 163 -1.45 30.26 -6.40
N GLY A 164 -2.04 29.07 -6.23
CA GLY A 164 -2.11 28.05 -7.29
C GLY A 164 -0.82 27.27 -7.54
N LYS A 165 0.23 27.47 -6.74
CA LYS A 165 1.52 26.75 -6.86
C LYS A 165 1.81 25.91 -5.63
N TRP A 166 2.21 24.66 -5.84
CA TRP A 166 2.62 23.77 -4.78
C TRP A 166 4.04 24.08 -4.30
N MET A 167 4.17 24.19 -2.98
CA MET A 167 5.43 24.34 -2.26
C MET A 167 5.71 23.07 -1.47
N VAL A 168 6.98 22.68 -1.33
CA VAL A 168 7.44 21.62 -0.42
C VAL A 168 8.07 22.28 0.79
N SER A 169 7.46 22.12 1.96
CA SER A 169 7.78 22.87 3.16
C SER A 169 8.18 21.92 4.29
N ASP A 170 9.43 22.03 4.74
CA ASP A 170 10.00 21.28 5.86
C ASP A 170 10.22 22.23 7.06
N PRO A 171 9.21 22.38 7.94
CA PRO A 171 9.30 23.27 9.09
C PRO A 171 10.31 22.78 10.14
N THR A 172 10.66 21.50 10.16
CA THR A 172 11.65 20.96 11.10
C THR A 172 13.06 21.42 10.72
N ASN A 173 13.40 21.38 9.44
CA ASN A 173 14.72 21.77 8.95
C ASN A 173 14.78 23.22 8.42
N ASN A 174 13.71 24.00 8.57
CA ASN A 174 13.58 25.38 8.08
C ASN A 174 13.85 25.51 6.57
N ARG A 175 13.32 24.58 5.76
CA ARG A 175 13.50 24.60 4.30
C ARG A 175 12.16 24.69 3.60
N ASN A 176 12.13 25.46 2.52
CA ASN A 176 10.95 25.60 1.68
C ASN A 176 11.36 25.69 0.21
N PHE A 177 10.68 24.93 -0.65
CA PHE A 177 11.05 24.74 -2.04
C PHE A 177 9.82 24.85 -2.93
N LYS A 178 10.00 25.23 -4.21
CA LYS A 178 8.93 25.09 -5.20
C LYS A 178 8.83 23.62 -5.61
N ALA A 179 7.62 23.06 -5.65
CA ALA A 179 7.44 21.66 -6.04
C ALA A 179 7.84 21.39 -7.51
N ASP A 180 7.85 22.41 -8.37
CA ASP A 180 8.35 22.29 -9.75
C ASP A 180 9.88 22.11 -9.83
N GLU A 181 10.62 22.42 -8.76
CA GLU A 181 12.08 22.43 -8.72
C GLU A 181 12.63 21.17 -8.03
N PHE A 182 12.20 19.97 -8.45
CA PHE A 182 12.48 18.66 -7.81
C PHE A 182 13.91 18.45 -7.31
N LYS A 183 14.90 18.95 -8.05
CA LYS A 183 16.33 18.83 -7.72
C LYS A 183 16.70 19.51 -6.40
N THR A 184 16.00 20.59 -6.01
CA THR A 184 16.32 21.34 -4.79
C THR A 184 15.92 20.59 -3.51
N TYR A 185 15.02 19.61 -3.63
CA TYR A 185 14.50 18.83 -2.51
C TYR A 185 14.56 17.32 -2.75
N ALA A 186 15.48 16.86 -3.62
CA ALA A 186 15.62 15.43 -3.96
C ALA A 186 15.94 14.50 -2.77
N HIS A 187 16.30 15.07 -1.61
CA HIS A 187 16.49 14.36 -0.35
C HIS A 187 15.17 14.05 0.39
N LEU A 188 14.04 14.65 -0.01
CA LEU A 188 12.72 14.44 0.56
C LEU A 188 11.90 13.53 -0.36
N GLU A 189 11.99 12.21 -0.13
CA GLU A 189 11.29 11.25 -0.97
C GLU A 189 9.92 10.89 -0.40
N PRO A 190 8.81 11.33 -1.03
CA PRO A 190 7.48 11.03 -0.53
C PRO A 190 7.22 9.53 -0.65
N MET A 191 6.67 8.93 0.41
CA MET A 191 6.31 7.51 0.43
C MET A 191 4.85 7.28 0.82
N TYR A 192 4.34 8.04 1.78
CA TYR A 192 2.99 7.85 2.32
C TYR A 192 2.25 9.17 2.47
N LEU A 193 0.94 9.08 2.30
CA LEU A 193 -0.02 10.10 2.70
C LEU A 193 -0.91 9.57 3.83
N ASN A 194 -1.25 10.44 4.78
CA ASN A 194 -2.26 10.14 5.79
C ASN A 194 -3.71 10.23 5.24
N THR A 195 -3.89 10.84 4.07
CA THR A 195 -5.19 10.97 3.39
C THR A 195 -5.19 10.28 2.01
N HIS A 196 -6.37 10.18 1.42
CA HIS A 196 -6.53 9.73 0.03
C HIS A 196 -6.42 10.92 -0.93
N LEU A 197 -5.91 10.66 -2.12
CA LEU A 197 -5.79 11.62 -3.22
C LEU A 197 -7.07 11.67 -4.05
N PHE A 198 -7.66 10.49 -4.30
CA PHE A 198 -8.87 10.36 -5.09
C PHE A 198 -9.84 9.44 -4.38
N GLU A 199 -11.12 9.65 -4.69
CA GLU A 199 -12.18 8.76 -4.27
C GLU A 199 -13.20 8.69 -5.41
N ASP A 200 -13.65 7.47 -5.69
CA ASP A 200 -14.82 7.21 -6.52
C ASP A 200 -15.90 6.48 -5.71
N ASP A 201 -16.91 6.00 -6.41
CA ASP A 201 -18.02 5.26 -5.84
C ASP A 201 -17.61 3.98 -5.09
N ASN A 202 -16.54 3.32 -5.54
CA ASN A 202 -16.14 1.98 -5.15
C ASN A 202 -14.86 1.98 -4.29
N PHE A 203 -13.97 2.95 -4.46
CA PHE A 203 -12.63 2.92 -3.92
C PHE A 203 -12.17 4.29 -3.41
N ALA A 204 -11.25 4.26 -2.45
CA ALA A 204 -10.39 5.41 -2.13
C ALA A 204 -8.94 5.07 -2.44
N TYR A 205 -8.24 6.04 -3.01
CA TYR A 205 -6.91 5.88 -3.58
C TYR A 205 -5.94 6.82 -2.90
N ALA A 206 -4.78 6.31 -2.49
CA ALA A 206 -3.75 7.10 -1.83
C ALA A 206 -2.39 6.86 -2.44
N TYR A 207 -1.45 7.72 -2.06
CA TYR A 207 -0.04 7.49 -2.31
C TYR A 207 0.53 6.68 -1.14
N ASN A 208 0.91 5.44 -1.40
CA ASN A 208 1.38 4.48 -0.40
C ASN A 208 2.62 3.75 -0.94
N GLU A 209 3.66 3.65 -0.13
CA GLU A 209 4.97 3.07 -0.51
C GLU A 209 5.57 3.68 -1.79
N GLY A 210 5.24 4.93 -2.09
CA GLY A 210 5.66 5.63 -3.31
C GLY A 210 4.91 5.19 -4.57
N ARG A 211 3.67 4.70 -4.43
CA ARG A 211 2.82 4.18 -5.51
C ARG A 211 1.41 4.74 -5.38
N LEU A 212 0.72 4.91 -6.50
CA LEU A 212 -0.74 5.07 -6.51
C LEU A 212 -1.37 3.71 -6.15
N SER A 213 -2.00 3.67 -4.98
CA SER A 213 -2.56 2.46 -4.37
C SER A 213 -4.04 2.63 -4.07
N ILE A 214 -4.80 1.57 -4.25
CA ILE A 214 -6.12 1.46 -3.60
C ILE A 214 -5.88 1.18 -2.11
N ARG A 215 -6.46 2.02 -1.24
CA ARG A 215 -6.39 1.86 0.23
C ARG A 215 -7.70 1.41 0.86
N LYS A 216 -8.83 1.67 0.19
CA LYS A 216 -10.16 1.31 0.69
C LYS A 216 -11.03 0.79 -0.44
N VAL A 217 -11.78 -0.26 -0.14
CA VAL A 217 -12.89 -0.74 -0.94
C VAL A 217 -14.17 -0.36 -0.21
N LYS A 218 -14.98 0.52 -0.78
CA LYS A 218 -16.19 1.09 -0.16
C LYS A 218 -17.40 0.17 -0.34
N LYS A 219 -17.52 -0.43 -1.52
CA LYS A 219 -18.58 -1.35 -1.88
C LYS A 219 -18.04 -2.38 -2.87
N GLY A 220 -18.70 -3.53 -2.94
CA GLY A 220 -18.37 -4.60 -3.87
C GLY A 220 -19.37 -5.74 -3.75
N ASN A 221 -19.54 -6.47 -4.84
CA ASN A 221 -20.31 -7.71 -4.85
C ASN A 221 -19.36 -8.88 -4.56
N GLU A 222 -19.81 -10.11 -4.81
CA GLU A 222 -19.01 -11.32 -4.60
C GLU A 222 -17.62 -11.26 -5.26
N LYS A 223 -17.53 -10.70 -6.48
CA LYS A 223 -16.30 -10.55 -7.24
C LYS A 223 -15.84 -9.10 -7.27
N LEU A 224 -14.66 -8.85 -6.73
CA LEU A 224 -13.99 -7.55 -6.82
C LEU A 224 -12.99 -7.55 -7.98
N ILE A 225 -13.29 -6.78 -9.02
CA ILE A 225 -12.33 -6.48 -10.09
C ILE A 225 -11.54 -5.25 -9.65
N VAL A 226 -10.22 -5.42 -9.46
CA VAL A 226 -9.34 -4.31 -9.10
C VAL A 226 -9.14 -3.43 -10.34
N PRO A 227 -9.45 -2.12 -10.28
CA PRO A 227 -9.43 -1.25 -11.46
C PRO A 227 -8.02 -1.04 -12.02
N PHE A 228 -7.96 -0.73 -13.32
CA PHE A 228 -6.69 -0.46 -14.01
C PHE A 228 -6.15 0.93 -13.68
N SER A 229 -7.03 1.94 -13.66
CA SER A 229 -6.67 3.34 -13.47
C SER A 229 -7.67 4.08 -12.58
N VAL A 230 -7.27 5.28 -12.15
CA VAL A 230 -8.13 6.30 -11.56
C VAL A 230 -7.62 7.67 -12.00
N MET A 231 -8.52 8.59 -12.35
CA MET A 231 -8.18 9.95 -12.77
C MET A 231 -7.13 10.01 -13.90
N GLY A 232 -7.14 9.03 -14.81
CA GLY A 232 -6.19 8.92 -15.92
C GLY A 232 -4.80 8.41 -15.55
N PHE A 233 -4.58 7.97 -14.30
CA PHE A 233 -3.33 7.38 -13.84
C PHE A 233 -3.48 5.89 -13.56
N ARG A 234 -2.49 5.11 -14.01
CA ARG A 234 -2.42 3.68 -13.76
C ARG A 234 -2.22 3.40 -12.26
N ILE A 235 -3.07 2.56 -11.70
CA ILE A 235 -2.94 2.07 -10.33
C ILE A 235 -1.91 0.95 -10.34
N THR A 236 -0.97 0.95 -9.40
CA THR A 236 0.12 -0.05 -9.37
C THR A 236 0.18 -0.86 -8.09
N ALA A 237 -0.67 -0.55 -7.12
CA ALA A 237 -0.74 -1.26 -5.85
C ALA A 237 -2.17 -1.44 -5.34
N PHE A 238 -2.39 -2.54 -4.63
CA PHE A 238 -3.59 -2.80 -3.87
C PHE A 238 -3.22 -3.19 -2.44
N ASN A 239 -3.23 -2.20 -1.56
CA ASN A 239 -2.82 -2.34 -0.16
C ASN A 239 -3.87 -1.67 0.73
N PRO A 240 -4.98 -2.37 1.04
CA PRO A 240 -6.05 -1.80 1.83
C PRO A 240 -5.63 -1.58 3.28
N ASP A 241 -6.16 -0.54 3.93
CA ASP A 241 -5.96 -0.23 5.36
C ASP A 241 -7.23 -0.36 6.20
N GLN A 242 -8.30 -0.86 5.59
CA GLN A 242 -9.62 -1.08 6.19
C GLN A 242 -10.21 -2.39 5.69
N GLU A 243 -11.06 -3.01 6.52
CA GLU A 243 -11.78 -4.23 6.17
C GLU A 243 -12.50 -4.12 4.82
N LEU A 244 -12.32 -5.14 3.98
CA LEU A 244 -13.08 -5.25 2.75
C LEU A 244 -14.54 -5.58 3.08
N PRO A 245 -15.52 -5.07 2.29
CA PRO A 245 -16.92 -5.47 2.39
C PRO A 245 -17.07 -6.99 2.47
N ASN A 246 -17.87 -7.47 3.44
CA ASN A 246 -18.05 -8.90 3.71
C ASN A 246 -18.73 -9.68 2.57
N THR A 247 -19.36 -8.96 1.65
CA THR A 247 -19.95 -9.42 0.39
C THR A 247 -18.90 -9.94 -0.58
N ILE A 248 -17.67 -9.43 -0.52
CA ILE A 248 -16.59 -9.80 -1.44
C ILE A 248 -15.98 -11.13 -0.99
N LYS A 249 -15.92 -12.09 -1.92
CA LYS A 249 -15.30 -13.42 -1.75
C LYS A 249 -14.12 -13.65 -2.68
N GLU A 250 -14.12 -13.00 -3.84
CA GLU A 250 -13.09 -13.16 -4.86
C GLU A 250 -12.44 -11.82 -5.23
N ILE A 251 -11.13 -11.83 -5.48
CA ILE A 251 -10.37 -10.66 -5.94
C ILE A 251 -9.69 -10.98 -7.27
N TYR A 252 -9.88 -10.12 -8.26
CA TYR A 252 -9.31 -10.23 -9.60
C TYR A 252 -8.30 -9.10 -9.81
N ILE A 253 -7.02 -9.47 -9.91
CA ILE A 253 -5.90 -8.53 -9.96
C ILE A 253 -5.31 -8.53 -11.37
N GLY A 254 -5.48 -7.41 -12.08
CA GLY A 254 -4.97 -7.21 -13.43
C GLY A 254 -3.46 -6.98 -13.50
N LYS A 255 -2.92 -6.94 -14.72
CA LYS A 255 -1.49 -6.73 -15.00
C LYS A 255 -0.88 -5.43 -14.45
N ASN A 256 -1.71 -4.42 -14.14
CA ASN A 256 -1.25 -3.13 -13.61
C ASN A 256 -0.80 -3.19 -12.15
N ILE A 257 -1.42 -4.07 -11.35
CA ILE A 257 -1.14 -4.18 -9.91
C ILE A 257 0.10 -5.02 -9.71
N THR A 258 1.19 -4.38 -9.34
CA THR A 258 2.52 -5.00 -9.20
C THR A 258 2.99 -5.09 -7.75
N SER A 259 2.18 -4.60 -6.82
CA SER A 259 2.45 -4.65 -5.39
C SER A 259 1.16 -4.82 -4.60
N LEU A 260 1.22 -5.63 -3.55
CA LEU A 260 0.14 -5.82 -2.58
C LEU A 260 0.51 -5.22 -1.21
N GLY A 261 1.46 -4.28 -1.22
CA GLY A 261 2.06 -3.67 -0.02
C GLY A 261 3.24 -4.47 0.55
N LYS A 262 4.12 -3.78 1.27
CA LYS A 262 5.23 -4.41 2.00
C LYS A 262 4.67 -5.38 3.03
N ASN A 263 5.22 -6.61 3.02
CA ASN A 263 4.81 -7.71 3.90
C ASN A 263 3.32 -8.14 3.81
N ILE A 264 2.55 -7.63 2.84
CA ILE A 264 1.11 -7.93 2.67
C ILE A 264 0.30 -7.60 3.93
N VAL A 265 0.67 -6.57 4.69
CA VAL A 265 -0.04 -6.26 5.95
C VAL A 265 -1.53 -5.98 5.67
N GLY A 266 -1.82 -5.20 4.63
CA GLY A 266 -3.19 -4.80 4.29
C GLY A 266 -4.11 -5.99 4.03
N LEU A 267 -3.81 -6.80 3.01
CA LEU A 267 -4.68 -7.93 2.66
C LEU A 267 -4.71 -9.02 3.76
N LYS A 268 -3.61 -9.27 4.49
CA LYS A 268 -3.64 -10.22 5.62
C LYS A 268 -4.58 -9.76 6.73
N ALA A 269 -4.54 -8.47 7.09
CA ALA A 269 -5.36 -7.92 8.16
C ALA A 269 -6.82 -7.71 7.76
N TYR A 270 -7.07 -7.28 6.52
CA TYR A 270 -8.37 -6.71 6.13
C TYR A 270 -9.16 -7.52 5.11
N ALA A 271 -8.60 -8.60 4.57
CA ALA A 271 -9.25 -9.46 3.58
C ALA A 271 -9.75 -10.79 4.20
N GLY A 272 -10.36 -10.73 5.38
CA GLY A 272 -10.78 -11.91 6.17
C GLY A 272 -11.81 -12.82 5.49
N ASN A 273 -12.57 -12.29 4.53
CA ASN A 273 -13.67 -12.99 3.84
C ASN A 273 -13.26 -13.62 2.50
N ILE A 274 -12.02 -13.47 2.07
CA ILE A 274 -11.60 -13.83 0.72
C ILE A 274 -11.30 -15.32 0.60
N GLU A 275 -11.98 -15.95 -0.34
CA GLU A 275 -11.89 -17.36 -0.71
C GLU A 275 -10.91 -17.57 -1.86
N LYS A 276 -10.87 -16.62 -2.79
CA LYS A 276 -10.10 -16.75 -4.03
C LYS A 276 -9.45 -15.42 -4.42
N VAL A 277 -8.22 -15.50 -4.88
CA VAL A 277 -7.54 -14.39 -5.55
C VAL A 277 -7.03 -14.91 -6.89
N LEU A 278 -7.37 -14.23 -7.97
CA LEU A 278 -6.90 -14.52 -9.31
C LEU A 278 -5.96 -13.41 -9.77
N ILE A 279 -4.86 -13.81 -10.40
CA ILE A 279 -3.88 -12.91 -10.98
C ILE A 279 -3.93 -13.09 -12.50
N ASP A 280 -3.98 -11.97 -13.22
CA ASP A 280 -3.83 -11.95 -14.67
C ASP A 280 -2.50 -12.61 -15.09
N THR A 281 -2.53 -13.53 -16.05
CA THR A 281 -1.34 -14.25 -16.53
C THR A 281 -0.29 -13.30 -17.12
N GLN A 282 -0.72 -12.13 -17.62
CA GLN A 282 0.13 -11.06 -18.11
C GLN A 282 0.72 -10.18 -16.99
N ASN A 283 0.38 -10.41 -15.72
CA ASN A 283 0.93 -9.63 -14.62
C ASN A 283 2.46 -9.80 -14.53
N PRO A 284 3.26 -8.72 -14.50
CA PRO A 284 4.71 -8.84 -14.60
C PRO A 284 5.41 -9.22 -13.28
N GLN A 285 4.72 -9.17 -12.14
CA GLN A 285 5.33 -9.34 -10.81
C GLN A 285 4.67 -10.41 -9.95
N LEU A 286 3.40 -10.70 -10.20
CA LEU A 286 2.60 -11.63 -9.42
C LEU A 286 2.16 -12.79 -10.29
N GLU A 287 1.95 -13.93 -9.66
CA GLU A 287 1.31 -15.09 -10.27
C GLU A 287 0.45 -15.82 -9.24
N GLU A 288 -0.49 -16.61 -9.72
CA GLU A 288 -1.34 -17.48 -8.91
C GLU A 288 -1.01 -18.93 -9.22
N TYR A 289 -0.86 -19.74 -8.18
CA TYR A 289 -0.68 -21.18 -8.29
C TYR A 289 -1.60 -21.88 -7.29
N LYS A 290 -2.60 -22.58 -7.81
CA LYS A 290 -3.52 -23.47 -7.06
C LYS A 290 -4.16 -22.79 -5.83
N GLY A 291 -4.64 -21.56 -6.01
CA GLY A 291 -5.33 -20.75 -5.02
C GLY A 291 -4.44 -19.83 -4.19
N VAL A 292 -3.11 -19.90 -4.38
CA VAL A 292 -2.13 -19.13 -3.61
C VAL A 292 -1.41 -18.15 -4.53
N VAL A 293 -1.20 -16.92 -4.05
CA VAL A 293 -0.49 -15.88 -4.81
C VAL A 293 0.98 -15.89 -4.44
N TYR A 294 1.83 -15.76 -5.45
CA TYR A 294 3.29 -15.70 -5.35
C TYR A 294 3.82 -14.44 -6.04
N GLN A 295 5.02 -14.03 -5.64
CA GLN A 295 5.84 -13.13 -6.46
C GLN A 295 6.49 -13.97 -7.56
N LYS A 296 6.55 -13.46 -8.79
CA LYS A 296 7.11 -14.19 -9.92
C LYS A 296 8.57 -14.54 -9.67
N GLY A 297 8.89 -15.83 -9.83
CA GLY A 297 10.21 -16.38 -9.59
C GLY A 297 10.46 -16.85 -8.15
N GLU A 298 9.52 -16.58 -7.23
CA GLU A 298 9.60 -17.03 -5.84
C GLU A 298 8.73 -18.28 -5.61
N SER A 299 9.14 -19.09 -4.63
CA SER A 299 8.39 -20.27 -4.18
C SER A 299 7.73 -20.09 -2.81
N LEU A 300 8.01 -18.98 -2.12
CA LEU A 300 7.37 -18.67 -0.83
C LEU A 300 5.98 -18.07 -1.07
N PRO A 301 4.92 -18.59 -0.43
CA PRO A 301 3.58 -17.99 -0.52
C PRO A 301 3.61 -16.50 -0.16
N TYR A 302 3.16 -15.66 -1.09
CA TYR A 302 3.06 -14.22 -0.85
C TYR A 302 1.73 -13.88 -0.17
N LEU A 303 0.62 -14.42 -0.68
CA LEU A 303 -0.71 -14.31 -0.08
C LEU A 303 -1.47 -15.63 -0.19
N ILE A 304 -1.95 -16.13 0.95
CA ILE A 304 -2.88 -17.24 1.07
C ILE A 304 -4.25 -16.64 1.44
N PRO A 305 -5.32 -16.80 0.63
CA PRO A 305 -6.64 -16.30 0.97
C PRO A 305 -7.15 -16.86 2.32
N ASN A 306 -7.73 -16.02 3.16
CA ASN A 306 -8.14 -16.40 4.53
C ASN A 306 -9.21 -17.50 4.59
N LYS A 307 -10.02 -17.62 3.53
CA LYS A 307 -11.05 -18.64 3.37
C LYS A 307 -10.65 -19.80 2.45
N LEU A 308 -9.40 -19.85 1.99
CA LEU A 308 -8.89 -20.97 1.20
C LEU A 308 -8.96 -22.28 2.02
N GLN A 309 -9.60 -23.31 1.46
CA GLN A 309 -9.80 -24.59 2.14
C GLN A 309 -8.73 -25.64 1.82
N LYS A 310 -8.14 -25.56 0.63
CA LYS A 310 -7.11 -26.47 0.14
C LYS A 310 -6.05 -25.66 -0.59
N MET A 311 -4.79 -25.94 -0.30
CA MET A 311 -3.67 -25.33 -1.02
C MET A 311 -2.66 -26.36 -1.48
N GLU A 312 -2.07 -26.11 -2.64
CA GLU A 312 -0.93 -26.86 -3.15
C GLU A 312 0.25 -25.89 -3.29
N LEU A 313 1.36 -26.20 -2.64
CA LEU A 313 2.53 -25.32 -2.63
C LEU A 313 3.31 -25.42 -3.93
N LYS A 314 3.73 -24.27 -4.45
CA LYS A 314 4.66 -24.18 -5.57
C LYS A 314 6.09 -24.46 -5.10
N GLY A 315 6.69 -25.56 -5.59
CA GLY A 315 8.14 -25.77 -5.70
C GLY A 315 9.05 -25.21 -4.60
N ILE A 316 8.72 -25.43 -3.31
CA ILE A 316 9.48 -24.89 -2.18
C ILE A 316 10.36 -25.97 -1.55
N GLU A 317 11.68 -25.77 -1.52
CA GLU A 317 12.59 -26.79 -0.98
C GLU A 317 12.56 -26.90 0.56
N LYS A 318 12.46 -25.75 1.22
CA LYS A 318 12.49 -25.63 2.68
C LYS A 318 11.33 -24.74 3.14
N VAL A 319 10.45 -25.32 3.95
CA VAL A 319 9.33 -24.59 4.56
C VAL A 319 9.75 -24.14 5.94
N GLY A 320 10.05 -22.85 6.06
CA GLY A 320 10.56 -22.26 7.29
C GLY A 320 9.46 -21.91 8.29
N LYS A 321 9.88 -21.55 9.50
CA LYS A 321 8.99 -21.07 10.57
C LYS A 321 7.99 -20.03 10.07
N ASN A 322 6.71 -20.18 10.44
CA ASN A 322 5.59 -19.29 10.14
C ASN A 322 5.31 -19.06 8.64
N THR A 323 5.73 -20.00 7.78
CA THR A 323 5.40 -19.92 6.34
C THR A 323 3.89 -19.96 6.11
N ILE A 324 3.17 -20.78 6.90
CA ILE A 324 1.70 -20.86 6.88
C ILE A 324 1.24 -20.64 8.32
N PHE A 325 0.58 -19.51 8.59
CA PHE A 325 0.23 -19.12 9.95
C PHE A 325 -1.21 -18.60 10.03
N GLY A 326 -2.00 -19.11 10.97
CA GLY A 326 -3.30 -18.53 11.32
C GLY A 326 -4.46 -18.80 10.35
N HIS A 327 -4.34 -19.78 9.45
CA HIS A 327 -5.38 -20.06 8.45
C HIS A 327 -6.46 -21.00 8.99
N ASN A 328 -7.51 -20.41 9.56
CA ASN A 328 -8.62 -21.13 10.19
C ASN A 328 -9.51 -21.89 9.22
N SER A 329 -9.52 -21.56 7.92
CA SER A 329 -10.39 -22.24 6.95
C SER A 329 -9.70 -23.41 6.23
N LEU A 330 -8.38 -23.50 6.37
CA LEU A 330 -7.55 -24.46 5.65
C LEU A 330 -7.73 -25.85 6.24
N THR A 331 -8.03 -26.83 5.38
CA THR A 331 -8.30 -28.22 5.76
C THR A 331 -7.31 -29.21 5.17
N GLU A 332 -6.66 -28.85 4.05
CA GLU A 332 -5.71 -29.69 3.34
C GLU A 332 -4.53 -28.85 2.79
N ILE A 333 -3.30 -29.34 2.98
CA ILE A 333 -2.10 -28.79 2.32
C ILE A 333 -1.42 -29.91 1.53
N ILE A 334 -1.06 -29.63 0.28
CA ILE A 334 -0.21 -30.49 -0.53
C ILE A 334 1.14 -29.80 -0.68
N PHE A 335 2.17 -30.39 -0.08
CA PHE A 335 3.55 -29.96 -0.27
C PHE A 335 4.08 -30.47 -1.61
N SER A 336 4.93 -29.67 -2.25
CA SER A 336 5.47 -30.02 -3.56
C SER A 336 6.49 -31.16 -3.44
N LYS A 337 6.75 -31.89 -4.54
CA LYS A 337 7.76 -32.96 -4.56
C LYS A 337 9.18 -32.44 -4.29
N GLU A 338 9.41 -31.15 -4.50
CA GLU A 338 10.67 -30.45 -4.24
C GLU A 338 10.88 -30.16 -2.74
N THR A 339 9.85 -30.27 -1.89
CA THR A 339 9.96 -30.02 -0.46
C THR A 339 10.80 -31.08 0.25
N LYS A 340 12.01 -30.69 0.65
CA LYS A 340 13.00 -31.53 1.35
C LYS A 340 12.88 -31.41 2.86
N LEU A 341 12.52 -30.24 3.38
CA LEU A 341 12.49 -29.95 4.80
C LEU A 341 11.29 -29.09 5.20
N ILE A 342 10.58 -29.51 6.24
CA ILE A 342 9.56 -28.73 6.95
C ILE A 342 10.08 -28.45 8.36
N GLU A 343 10.40 -27.18 8.66
CA GLU A 343 10.95 -26.77 9.95
C GLU A 343 9.93 -26.76 11.08
N SER A 344 10.40 -26.66 12.32
CA SER A 344 9.55 -26.45 13.49
C SER A 344 8.74 -25.17 13.32
N TYR A 345 7.44 -25.24 13.66
CA TYR A 345 6.49 -24.13 13.52
C TYR A 345 6.32 -23.64 12.06
N ALA A 346 6.61 -24.47 11.06
CA ALA A 346 6.43 -24.09 9.66
C ALA A 346 4.95 -23.84 9.29
N VAL A 347 4.07 -24.68 9.82
CA VAL A 347 2.61 -24.52 9.75
C VAL A 347 2.10 -24.35 11.17
N GLU A 348 1.60 -23.16 11.50
CA GLU A 348 1.24 -22.80 12.87
C GLU A 348 -0.18 -22.22 12.95
N SER A 349 -0.91 -22.56 14.03
CA SER A 349 -2.23 -22.00 14.34
C SER A 349 -3.25 -22.16 13.20
N CYS A 350 -3.26 -23.33 12.55
CA CYS A 350 -4.23 -23.70 11.52
C CYS A 350 -5.17 -24.81 12.05
N PRO A 351 -6.11 -24.50 12.97
CA PRO A 351 -6.79 -25.49 13.81
C PRO A 351 -7.69 -26.48 13.03
N ASN A 352 -8.14 -26.10 11.83
CA ASN A 352 -8.99 -26.94 10.99
C ASN A 352 -8.23 -27.75 9.93
N LEU A 353 -6.89 -27.66 9.92
CA LEU A 353 -6.05 -28.45 9.02
C LEU A 353 -6.12 -29.92 9.41
N LYS A 354 -6.72 -30.76 8.55
CA LYS A 354 -6.97 -32.18 8.82
C LYS A 354 -6.02 -33.09 8.07
N GLN A 355 -5.50 -32.66 6.92
CA GLN A 355 -4.70 -33.49 6.04
C GLN A 355 -3.51 -32.71 5.50
N VAL A 356 -2.34 -33.34 5.47
CA VAL A 356 -1.16 -32.84 4.76
C VAL A 356 -0.56 -33.94 3.91
N HIS A 357 -0.22 -33.61 2.66
CA HIS A 357 0.45 -34.52 1.73
C HIS A 357 1.90 -34.08 1.57
N VAL A 358 2.84 -34.98 1.84
CA VAL A 358 4.28 -34.73 1.77
C VAL A 358 4.95 -35.82 0.95
N HIS A 359 6.03 -35.51 0.25
CA HIS A 359 6.80 -36.54 -0.44
C HIS A 359 7.46 -37.47 0.58
N LYS A 360 7.64 -38.76 0.23
CA LYS A 360 8.21 -39.78 1.12
C LYS A 360 9.54 -39.37 1.79
N ASP A 361 10.37 -38.63 1.05
CA ASP A 361 11.73 -38.23 1.44
C ASP A 361 11.78 -36.88 2.17
N THR A 362 10.63 -36.22 2.40
CA THR A 362 10.57 -34.95 3.12
C THR A 362 10.89 -35.16 4.61
N GLU A 363 11.88 -34.42 5.12
CA GLU A 363 12.17 -34.32 6.54
C GLU A 363 11.17 -33.38 7.24
N ILE A 364 10.58 -33.83 8.35
CA ILE A 364 9.62 -33.05 9.14
C ILE A 364 10.19 -32.87 10.54
N LYS A 365 10.46 -31.63 10.94
CA LYS A 365 10.96 -31.31 12.29
C LYS A 365 9.85 -31.40 13.34
N GLU A 366 10.25 -31.57 14.59
CA GLU A 366 9.34 -31.54 15.73
C GLU A 366 8.53 -30.23 15.74
N ASN A 367 7.23 -30.31 16.08
CA ASN A 367 6.32 -29.17 16.11
C ASN A 367 6.15 -28.45 14.75
N ALA A 368 6.43 -29.11 13.61
CA ALA A 368 6.21 -28.52 12.29
C ALA A 368 4.76 -28.07 12.02
N PHE A 369 3.78 -28.74 12.65
CA PHE A 369 2.34 -28.47 12.53
C PHE A 369 1.73 -28.02 13.86
N TYR A 370 2.35 -27.04 14.53
CA TYR A 370 1.94 -26.58 15.86
C TYR A 370 0.56 -25.89 15.84
N GLY A 371 -0.30 -26.20 16.82
CA GLY A 371 -1.65 -25.61 16.88
C GLY A 371 -2.55 -25.96 15.68
N CYS A 372 -2.22 -27.01 14.93
CA CYS A 372 -3.08 -27.59 13.91
C CYS A 372 -4.08 -28.60 14.52
N SER A 373 -4.93 -29.23 13.72
CA SER A 373 -5.90 -30.21 14.24
C SER A 373 -5.19 -31.33 15.02
N PRO A 374 -5.68 -31.74 16.20
CA PRO A 374 -5.14 -32.88 16.93
C PRO A 374 -5.28 -34.21 16.17
N ASN A 375 -6.16 -34.25 15.17
CA ASN A 375 -6.40 -35.41 14.30
C ASN A 375 -5.74 -35.26 12.92
N LEU A 376 -4.72 -34.41 12.80
CA LEU A 376 -4.00 -34.16 11.54
C LEU A 376 -3.41 -35.46 10.99
N LYS A 377 -3.76 -35.80 9.75
CA LYS A 377 -3.19 -36.93 9.01
C LYS A 377 -2.06 -36.46 8.09
N ILE A 378 -0.89 -37.06 8.24
CA ILE A 378 0.24 -36.88 7.33
C ILE A 378 0.24 -38.05 6.34
N ILE A 379 0.04 -37.75 5.06
CA ILE A 379 0.00 -38.72 3.97
C ILE A 379 1.28 -38.57 3.16
N LYS A 380 2.07 -39.65 3.09
CA LYS A 380 3.29 -39.69 2.27
C LYS A 380 2.96 -40.19 0.86
N PHE A 381 3.47 -39.53 -0.17
CA PHE A 381 3.33 -39.92 -1.58
C PHE A 381 4.68 -40.09 -2.29
#